data_AF-A0A821PDE9-F1
#
_entry.id   AF-A0A821PDE9-F1
#
_cell.length_a   1.000
_cell.length_b   1.000
_cell.length_c   1.000
_cell.angle_alpha   90.00
_cell.angle_beta   90.00
_cell.angle_gamma   90.00
#
_symmetry.space_group_name_H-M   'P 1'
#
loop_
_entity.id
_entity.type
_entity.pdbx_description
1 polymer ?
#
loop_
_entity_poly.entity_id
_entity_poly.type
_entity_poly.pdbx_seq_one_letter_code
_entity_poly.pdbx_strand_id
1 'polypeptide(L)' 'MKKITSRWVPHQLTDEQQQERAKLCRENLEKFRDGSWRLSDIITGDETWIYHRQIHRKSTNASWVGEDESPTTIVRR' A
#
# COMPACT_ATOMS: atom_id res chain seq x y z
N MET A 1 1.30 6.98 -26.61
CA MET A 1 0.24 6.82 -25.58
C MET A 1 0.16 5.37 -25.14
N LYS A 2 0.03 5.12 -23.84
CA LYS A 2 -0.14 3.78 -23.27
C LYS A 2 -1.38 3.77 -22.38
N LYS A 3 -2.13 2.67 -22.36
CA LYS A 3 -3.27 2.51 -21.44
C LYS A 3 -2.77 1.82 -20.18
N ILE A 4 -2.70 2.55 -19.06
CA ILE A 4 -2.15 2.05 -17.80
C ILE A 4 -3.20 2.15 -16.70
N THR A 5 -3.22 1.17 -15.80
CA THR A 5 -4.10 1.21 -14.62
C THR A 5 -3.54 2.21 -13.61
N SER A 6 -4.39 3.13 -13.14
CA SER A 6 -4.03 4.11 -12.12
C SER A 6 -3.45 3.46 -10.86
N ARG A 7 -2.46 4.11 -10.25
CA ARG A 7 -1.90 3.68 -8.96
C ARG A 7 -2.96 3.90 -7.88
N TRP A 8 -3.17 2.89 -7.04
CA TRP A 8 -4.14 2.97 -5.95
C TRP A 8 -3.42 3.11 -4.61
N VAL A 9 -3.75 4.14 -3.84
CA VAL A 9 -3.19 4.37 -2.50
C VAL A 9 -4.33 4.56 -1.50
N PRO A 10 -4.35 3.82 -0.37
CA PRO A 10 -5.44 3.90 0.60
C PRO A 10 -5.55 5.26 1.28
N HIS A 11 -4.42 5.93 1.53
CA HIS A 11 -4.38 7.24 2.18
C HIS A 11 -3.15 8.02 1.71
N GLN A 12 -3.31 9.30 1.43
CA GLN A 12 -2.18 10.17 1.14
C GLN A 12 -1.51 10.56 2.46
N LEU A 13 -0.33 10.00 2.70
CA LEU A 13 0.40 10.22 3.94
C LEU A 13 0.99 11.64 3.99
N THR A 14 0.94 12.28 5.16
CA THR A 14 1.73 13.49 5.43
C THR A 14 3.22 13.14 5.55
N ASP A 15 4.08 14.14 5.46
CA ASP A 15 5.53 13.93 5.58
C ASP A 15 5.88 13.37 6.97
N GLU A 16 5.21 13.83 8.03
CA GLU A 16 5.39 13.31 9.39
C GLU A 16 4.98 11.84 9.48
N GLN A 17 3.85 11.46 8.88
CA GLN A 17 3.41 10.06 8.85
C GLN A 17 4.39 9.17 8.09
N GLN A 18 5.00 9.66 7.00
CA GLN A 18 6.02 8.92 6.26
C GLN A 18 7.29 8.73 7.09
N GLN A 19 7.74 9.78 7.78
CA GLN A 19 8.92 9.73 8.64
C GLN A 19 8.72 8.77 9.81
N GLU A 20 7.57 8.83 10.48
CA GLU A 20 7.27 7.95 11.61
C GLU A 20 7.20 6.49 11.19
N ARG A 21 6.53 6.19 10.06
CA ARG A 21 6.51 4.83 9.50
C ARG A 21 7.91 4.32 9.19
N ALA A 22 8.77 5.14 8.58
CA ALA A 22 10.13 4.74 8.26
C ALA A 22 10.97 4.51 9.52
N LYS A 23 10.77 5.31 10.57
CA LYS A 23 11.38 5.14 11.89
C LYS A 23 10.98 3.80 12.53
N LEU A 24 9.67 3.54 12.66
CA LEU A 24 9.16 2.29 13.24
C LEU A 24 9.64 1.05 12.47
N CYS A 25 9.70 1.12 11.14
CA CYS A 25 10.24 0.03 10.32
C CYS A 25 11.72 -0.25 10.62
N ARG A 26 12.55 0.78 10.82
CA ARG A 26 13.98 0.62 11.16
C ARG A 26 14.15 0.00 12.54
N GLU A 27 13.43 0.50 13.53
CA GLU A 27 13.45 -0.02 14.91
C GLU A 27 13.02 -1.50 14.96
N ASN A 28 11.94 -1.86 14.25
CA ASN A 28 11.50 -3.25 14.19
C ASN A 28 12.52 -4.14 13.47
N LEU A 29 13.15 -3.65 12.39
CA LEU A 29 14.18 -4.40 11.69
C LEU A 29 15.39 -4.69 12.58
N GLU A 30 15.79 -3.75 13.43
CA GLU A 30 16.87 -3.95 14.40
C GLU A 30 16.52 -5.05 15.41
N LYS A 31 15.29 -5.08 15.92
CA LYS A 31 14.78 -6.15 16.82
C LYS A 31 14.72 -7.55 16.18
N PHE A 32 14.67 -7.64 14.85
CA PHE A 32 14.79 -8.93 14.18
C PHE A 32 16.25 -9.32 13.95
N ARG A 33 17.14 -8.34 13.76
CA ARG A 33 18.57 -8.57 13.53
C ARG A 33 19.33 -8.94 14.80
N ASP A 34 18.97 -8.34 15.93
CA ASP A 34 19.54 -8.66 17.24
C ASP A 34 18.98 -9.98 17.83
N GLY A 35 17.94 -10.54 17.22
CA GLY A 35 17.28 -11.77 17.65
C GLY A 35 16.28 -11.57 18.81
N SER A 36 16.00 -10.33 19.20
CA SER A 36 15.00 -10.00 20.23
C SER A 36 13.61 -10.48 19.82
N TRP A 37 13.28 -10.40 18.53
CA TRP A 37 12.03 -10.87 17.94
C TRP A 37 12.28 -11.91 16.85
N ARG A 38 11.34 -12.85 16.71
CA ARG A 38 11.28 -13.79 15.60
C ARG A 38 9.92 -13.66 14.92
N LEU A 39 9.91 -13.77 13.59
CA LEU A 39 8.66 -13.71 12.82
C LEU A 39 7.68 -14.82 13.21
N SER A 40 8.19 -15.96 13.67
CA SER A 40 7.37 -17.10 14.14
C SER A 40 6.55 -16.79 15.38
N ASP A 41 6.91 -15.75 16.13
CA ASP A 41 6.34 -15.46 17.44
C ASP A 41 5.24 -14.39 17.33
N ILE A 42 5.00 -13.87 16.12
CA ILE A 42 4.04 -12.80 15.85
C ILE A 42 2.69 -13.41 15.49
N ILE A 43 1.71 -13.19 16.35
CA ILE A 43 0.29 -13.44 16.07
C ILE A 43 -0.35 -12.12 15.63
N THR A 44 -1.03 -12.11 14.48
CA THR A 44 -1.72 -10.94 13.95
C THR A 44 -3.09 -11.32 13.41
N GLY A 45 -4.00 -10.36 13.34
CA GLY A 45 -5.33 -10.51 12.79
C GLY A 45 -5.90 -9.14 12.40
N ASP A 46 -6.74 -9.13 11.38
CA ASP A 46 -7.51 -7.96 10.92
C ASP A 46 -8.81 -8.46 10.28
N GLU A 47 -9.80 -7.58 10.21
CA GLU A 47 -11.11 -7.91 9.65
C GLU A 47 -11.18 -7.52 8.17
N THR A 48 -11.87 -8.33 7.37
CA THR A 48 -12.09 -8.02 5.95
C THR A 48 -13.53 -8.26 5.54
N TRP A 49 -14.06 -7.38 4.70
CA TRP A 49 -15.40 -7.51 4.15
C TRP A 49 -15.42 -8.51 2.99
N ILE A 50 -16.20 -9.58 3.13
CA ILE A 50 -16.44 -10.55 2.05
C ILE A 50 -17.79 -10.23 1.40
N TYR A 51 -17.75 -9.84 0.13
CA TYR A 51 -18.96 -9.48 -0.63
C TYR A 51 -19.44 -10.65 -1.48
N HIS A 52 -20.74 -10.95 -1.41
CA HIS A 52 -21.37 -11.98 -2.24
C HIS A 52 -21.48 -11.57 -3.73
N ARG A 53 -21.50 -10.27 -4.02
CA ARG A 53 -21.57 -9.73 -5.40
C ARG A 53 -20.18 -9.58 -6.01
N GLN A 54 -20.09 -9.70 -7.33
CA GLN A 54 -18.88 -9.37 -8.07
C GLN A 54 -18.62 -7.86 -8.03
N ILE A 55 -17.47 -7.46 -7.48
CA ILE A 55 -17.02 -6.06 -7.49
C ILE A 55 -16.20 -5.81 -8.77
N HIS A 56 -16.32 -4.59 -9.32
CA HIS A 56 -15.54 -4.18 -10.48
C HIS A 56 -14.02 -4.35 -10.27
N ARG A 57 -13.33 -4.81 -11.32
CA ARG A 57 -11.89 -5.03 -11.31
C ARG A 57 -11.15 -3.69 -11.31
N LYS A 58 -9.96 -3.64 -10.69
CA LYS A 58 -9.12 -2.43 -10.67
C LYS A 58 -8.74 -1.94 -12.08
N SER A 59 -8.70 -2.85 -13.07
CA SER A 59 -8.46 -2.53 -14.49
C SER A 59 -9.49 -1.59 -15.10
N THR A 60 -10.66 -1.43 -14.48
CA THR A 60 -11.69 -0.48 -14.91
C THR A 60 -11.25 0.98 -14.71
N ASN A 61 -10.24 1.22 -13.86
CA ASN A 61 -9.64 2.55 -13.63
C ASN A 61 -8.47 2.86 -14.58
N ALA A 62 -8.33 2.14 -15.70
CA ALA A 62 -7.25 2.38 -16.65
C ALA A 62 -7.53 3.61 -17.51
N SER A 63 -6.58 4.55 -17.52
CA SER A 63 -6.59 5.76 -18.34
C SER A 63 -5.46 5.71 -19.38
N TRP A 64 -5.60 6.51 -20.44
CA TRP A 64 -4.52 6.74 -21.40
C TRP A 64 -3.56 7.77 -20.82
N VAL A 65 -2.26 7.45 -20.85
CA VAL A 65 -1.18 8.33 -20.41
C VAL A 65 -0.20 8.61 -21.54
N GLY A 66 0.43 9.78 -21.50
CA GLY A 66 1.58 10.13 -22.35
C GLY A 66 2.74 9.14 -22.19
N GLU A 67 3.68 9.16 -23.13
CA GLU A 67 4.79 8.19 -23.14
C GLU A 67 5.76 8.38 -21.96
N ASP A 68 5.92 9.62 -21.50
CA ASP A 68 6.77 10.02 -20.38
C ASP A 68 5.99 10.36 -19.11
N GLU A 69 4.67 10.18 -19.12
CA GLU A 69 3.81 10.51 -17.99
C GLU A 69 3.64 9.32 -17.03
N SER A 70 3.67 9.62 -15.73
CA SER A 70 3.39 8.61 -14.70
C SER A 70 1.89 8.31 -14.61
N PRO A 71 1.49 7.07 -14.24
CA PRO A 71 0.09 6.74 -14.04
C PRO A 71 -0.55 7.62 -12.95
N THR A 72 -1.77 8.09 -13.19
CA THR A 72 -2.52 8.87 -12.22
C THR A 72 -2.66 8.10 -10.90
N THR A 73 -2.47 8.78 -9.77
CA THR A 73 -2.69 8.18 -8.45
C THR A 73 -4.10 8.52 -7.97
N ILE A 74 -4.89 7.49 -7.68
CA ILE A 74 -6.21 7.63 -7.08
C ILE A 74 -6.07 7.42 -5.57
N VAL A 75 -6.36 8.49 -4.82
CA VAL A 75 -6.46 8.46 -3.35
C VAL A 75 -7.94 8.36 -2.99
N ARG A 76 -8.33 7.34 -2.22
CA ARG A 76 -9.67 7.28 -1.62
C ARG A 76 -9.64 7.86 -0.21
N ARG A 77 -10.71 8.55 0.15
CA ARG A 77 -10.94 9.07 1.50
C ARG A 77 -11.77 8.08 2.29
#